data_AF-A0A265Q3V0-F1
#
_entry.id   AF-A0A265Q3V0-F1
#
_cell.length_a   1.000
_cell.length_b   1.000
_cell.length_c   1.000
_cell.angle_alpha   90.00
_cell.angle_beta   90.00
_cell.angle_gamma   90.00
#
_symmetry.space_group_name_H-M   'P 1'
#
loop_
_entity.id
_entity.type
_entity.pdbx_description
1 polymer ?
#
loop_
_entity_poly.entity_id
_entity_poly.type
_entity_poly.pdbx_seq_one_letter_code
_entity_poly.pdbx_strand_id
1 'polypeptide(L)' 'MNIKCNFCGNNTVGKVHTTNGATSYVLTQVDTSKTPAEFLATSGLPVDVYGCTNCKAVFLRCDSLRNN' A
#
# COMPACT_ATOMS: atom_id res chain seq x y z
N MET A 1 9.03 -15.51 3.19
CA MET A 1 9.22 -14.84 1.87
C MET A 1 10.30 -13.80 2.05
N ASN A 2 11.38 -13.85 1.26
CA ASN A 2 12.39 -12.80 1.25
C ASN A 2 11.97 -11.78 0.17
N ILE A 3 11.41 -10.64 0.58
CA ILE A 3 10.92 -9.62 -0.36
C ILE A 3 12.08 -8.69 -0.69
N LYS A 4 12.41 -8.58 -1.98
CA LYS A 4 13.39 -7.61 -2.48
C LYS A 4 12.73 -6.26 -2.73
N CYS A 5 13.47 -5.19 -2.47
CA CYS A 5 13.02 -3.85 -2.82
C CYS A 5 13.06 -3.68 -4.33
N ASN A 6 11.90 -3.41 -4.94
CA ASN A 6 11.78 -3.19 -6.39
C ASN A 6 12.53 -1.94 -6.88
N PHE A 7 12.95 -1.04 -5.98
CA PHE A 7 13.60 0.22 -6.32
C PHE A 7 15.12 0.17 -6.18
N CYS A 8 15.65 -0.48 -5.13
CA CYS A 8 17.09 -0.50 -4.85
C CYS A 8 17.70 -1.91 -4.79
N GLY A 9 16.91 -2.96 -5.00
CA GLY A 9 17.37 -4.36 -5.02
C GLY A 9 17.74 -4.95 -3.65
N ASN A 10 17.75 -4.15 -2.57
CA ASN A 10 18.11 -4.60 -1.23
C ASN A 10 17.02 -5.50 -0.61
N ASN A 11 17.42 -6.40 0.30
CA ASN A 11 16.53 -7.34 1.01
C ASN A 11 15.97 -6.77 2.33
N THR A 12 16.32 -5.53 2.68
CA THR A 12 15.84 -4.87 3.89
C THR A 12 14.44 -4.28 3.68
N VAL A 13 13.46 -5.14 3.43
CA VAL A 13 12.06 -4.80 3.23
C VAL A 13 11.22 -5.39 4.36
N GLY A 14 10.35 -4.57 4.95
CA GLY A 14 9.38 -5.00 5.96
C GLY A 14 7.95 -4.63 5.56
N LYS A 15 6.98 -5.42 6.04
CA LYS A 15 5.57 -5.03 5.99
C LYS A 15 5.35 -3.88 6.97
N VAL A 16 4.65 -2.84 6.53
CA VAL A 16 4.20 -1.76 7.41
C VAL A 16 2.95 -2.24 8.12
N HIS A 17 3.03 -2.31 9.44
CA HIS A 17 1.91 -2.76 10.26
C HIS A 17 0.96 -1.61 10.57
N THR A 18 -0.33 -1.90 10.50
CA THR A 18 -1.40 -1.03 11.00
C THR A 18 -1.40 -1.01 12.54
N THR A 19 -2.17 -0.10 13.11
CA THR A 19 -2.25 0.12 14.57
C THR A 19 -2.73 -1.11 15.34
N ASN A 20 -3.48 -2.01 14.70
CA ASN A 20 -3.91 -3.27 15.30
C ASN A 20 -4.06 -4.37 14.22
N GLY A 21 -4.04 -5.64 14.63
CA GLY A 21 -4.16 -6.79 13.72
C GLY A 21 -5.54 -6.95 13.06
N ALA A 22 -6.52 -6.11 13.40
CA ALA A 22 -7.87 -6.13 12.83
C ALA A 22 -8.11 -5.03 11.78
N THR A 23 -7.07 -4.27 11.43
CA THR A 23 -7.15 -3.16 10.46
C THR A 23 -6.23 -3.40 9.28
N SER A 24 -6.66 -2.93 8.11
CA SER A 24 -5.93 -3.03 6.84
C SER A 24 -5.78 -1.66 6.21
N TYR A 25 -4.73 -1.47 5.41
CA TYR A 25 -4.62 -0.30 4.55
C TYR A 25 -5.53 -0.43 3.33
N VAL A 26 -6.01 0.71 2.84
CA VAL A 26 -6.88 0.80 1.67
C VAL A 26 -6.34 1.86 0.72
N LEU A 27 -6.30 1.54 -0.57
CA LEU A 27 -6.14 2.52 -1.64
C LEU A 27 -7.55 2.93 -2.09
N THR A 28 -7.86 4.22 -2.01
CA THR A 28 -9.19 4.75 -2.33
C THR A 28 -9.10 5.79 -3.43
N GLN A 29 -10.18 5.96 -4.17
CA GLN A 29 -10.37 7.08 -5.08
C GLN A 29 -10.79 8.34 -4.28
N VAL A 30 -10.55 9.50 -4.88
CA VAL A 30 -11.01 10.79 -4.40
C VAL A 30 -11.80 11.50 -5.49
N ASP A 31 -12.84 12.23 -5.10
CA ASP A 31 -13.59 13.11 -6.00
C ASP A 31 -12.86 14.45 -6.14
N THR A 32 -12.21 14.64 -7.29
CA THR A 32 -11.43 15.85 -7.60
C THR A 32 -12.28 17.00 -8.12
N SER A 33 -13.60 16.81 -8.29
CA SER A 33 -14.52 17.91 -8.65
C SER A 33 -14.82 18.83 -7.46
N LYS A 34 -14.49 18.38 -6.24
CA LYS A 34 -14.70 19.12 -4.99
C LYS A 34 -13.41 19.72 -4.45
N THR A 35 -13.54 20.80 -3.68
CA THR A 35 -12.40 21.53 -3.08
C THR A 35 -12.65 21.71 -1.57
N PRO A 36 -11.95 20.97 -0.68
CA PRO A 36 -10.93 19.96 -0.99
C PRO A 36 -11.53 18.71 -1.62
N ALA A 37 -10.68 17.91 -2.29
CA ALA A 37 -11.10 16.62 -2.84
C ALA A 37 -11.65 15.72 -1.72
N GLU A 38 -12.75 15.02 -2.00
CA GLU A 38 -13.42 14.19 -1.01
C GLU A 38 -13.08 12.70 -1.19
N PHE A 39 -12.92 11.98 -0.09
CA PHE A 39 -12.69 10.54 -0.11
C PHE A 39 -13.95 9.76 -0.52
N LEU A 40 -13.81 8.86 -1.49
CA LEU A 40 -14.88 7.95 -1.89
C LEU A 40 -14.81 6.65 -1.10
N ALA A 41 -15.45 6.61 0.07
CA ALA A 41 -15.40 5.49 1.03
C ALA A 41 -15.79 4.12 0.45
N THR A 42 -16.54 4.08 -0.66
CA THR A 42 -16.99 2.86 -1.34
C THR A 42 -16.03 2.34 -2.40
N SER A 43 -14.98 3.09 -2.74
CA SER A 43 -14.04 2.75 -3.82
C SER A 43 -12.79 2.00 -3.34
N GLY A 44 -12.80 1.53 -2.09
CA GLY A 44 -11.62 1.02 -1.41
C GLY A 44 -11.10 -0.30 -2.01
N LEU A 45 -9.81 -0.32 -2.35
CA LEU A 45 -9.03 -1.51 -2.70
C LEU A 45 -8.11 -1.87 -1.52
N PRO A 46 -8.32 -3.00 -0.83
CA PRO A 46 -7.43 -3.44 0.25
C PRO A 46 -6.02 -3.71 -0.27
N VAL A 47 -5.01 -3.21 0.44
CA VAL A 47 -3.60 -3.38 0.06
C VAL A 47 -2.73 -3.70 1.27
N ASP A 48 -1.70 -4.49 1.02
CA ASP A 48 -0.55 -4.59 1.91
C ASP A 48 0.45 -3.47 1.59
N VAL A 49 0.98 -2.82 2.62
CA VAL A 49 2.01 -1.79 2.47
C VAL A 49 3.35 -2.36 2.90
N TYR A 50 4.36 -2.17 2.06
CA TYR A 50 5.75 -2.58 2.33
C TYR A 50 6.67 -1.37 2.25
N GLY A 51 7.69 -1.34 3.11
CA GLY A 51 8.70 -0.30 3.15
C GLY A 51 10.11 -0.88 3.11
N CYS A 52 11.02 -0.21 2.40
CA CYS A 52 12.44 -0.55 2.41
C CYS A 52 13.21 0.36 3.37
N THR A 53 13.88 -0.21 4.37
CA THR A 53 14.63 0.58 5.34
C THR A 53 15.93 1.16 4.78
N ASN A 54 16.41 0.65 3.63
CA ASN A 54 17.62 1.15 2.95
C ASN A 54 17.31 2.43 2.14
N CYS A 55 16.47 2.34 1.11
CA CYS A 55 16.18 3.48 0.24
C CYS A 55 14.94 4.29 0.64
N LYS A 56 14.26 3.91 1.74
CA LYS A 56 13.05 4.57 2.27
C LYS A 56 11.84 4.56 1.31
N ALA A 57 11.87 3.75 0.25
CA ALA A 57 10.71 3.58 -0.64
C ALA A 57 9.56 2.82 0.04
N VAL A 58 8.34 3.20 -0.29
CA VAL A 58 7.08 2.53 0.10
C VAL A 58 6.38 2.02 -1.15
N PHE A 59 5.83 0.82 -1.09
CA PHE A 59 5.07 0.23 -2.18
C PHE A 59 3.89 -0.60 -1.69
N LEU A 60 2.88 -0.67 -2.56
CA LEU A 60 1.63 -1.35 -2.30
C LEU A 60 1.63 -2.70 -3.01
N ARG A 61 1.07 -3.70 -2.35
CA ARG A 61 0.77 -5.00 -2.93
C ARG A 61 -0.72 -5.26 -2.76
N CYS A 62 -1.41 -5.45 -3.88
CA CYS A 62 -2.81 -5.83 -3.89
C CYS A 62 -2.91 -7.29 -4.29
N ASP A 63 -3.25 -8.18 -3.36
CA ASP A 63 -3.33 -9.62 -3.66
C ASP A 63 -4.48 -9.98 -4.61
N SER A 64 -5.53 -9.14 -4.69
CA SER A 64 -6.62 -9.35 -5.66
C SER A 64 -6.22 -9.06 -7.10
N LEU A 65 -5.09 -8.37 -7.34
CA LEU A 65 -4.54 -8.17 -8.70
C LEU A 65 -3.80 -9.42 -9.22
N ARG A 66 -3.84 -10.53 -8.51
CA ARG A 66 -3.22 -11.79 -8.93
C ARG A 66 -4.19 -12.61 -9.79
N ASN A 67 -4.24 -12.30 -11.09
CA ASN A 67 -4.41 -13.21 -12.24
C ASN A 67 -4.77 -12.40 -13.51
N ASN A 68 -3.78 -12.22 -14.39
CA ASN A 68 -3.92 -12.23 -15.84
C ASN A 68 -2.72 -12.98 -16.39
#